data_AF-A0A7W8SLX0-F1
#
_entry.id   AF-A0A7W8SLX0-F1
#
_cell.length_a   1.000
_cell.length_b   1.000
_cell.length_c   1.000
_cell.angle_alpha   90.00
_cell.angle_beta   90.00
_cell.angle_gamma   90.00
#
_symmetry.space_group_name_H-M   'P 1'
#
loop_
_entity.id
_entity.type
_entity.pdbx_description
1 polymer ?
#
loop_
_entity_poly.entity_id
_entity_poly.type
_entity_poly.pdbx_seq_one_letter_code
_entity_poly.pdbx_strand_id
1 'polypeptide(L)' 'MGIPAHMWLKDDGGADIKGSSTVQDREGSIELISFGHGVNLPVDNANGRITGARIRGDHEAMAALSTNKAHSER' A
#
# COMPACT_ATOMS: atom_id res chain seq x y z
N MET A 1 -12.07 -15.93 3.67
CA MET A 1 -11.29 -14.69 3.56
C MET A 1 -11.58 -13.84 4.79
N GLY A 2 -10.55 -13.32 5.45
CA GLY A 2 -10.70 -12.32 6.51
C GLY A 2 -11.07 -10.94 5.95
N ILE A 3 -11.35 -9.99 6.83
CA ILE A 3 -11.69 -8.60 6.48
C ILE A 3 -10.54 -8.00 5.65
N PRO A 4 -10.82 -7.37 4.48
CA PRO A 4 -9.80 -6.73 3.64
C PRO A 4 -9.01 -5.64 4.37
N ALA A 5 -7.81 -5.34 3.89
CA ALA A 5 -7.10 -4.14 4.33
C ALA A 5 -7.72 -2.90 3.67
N HIS A 6 -7.81 -1.82 4.44
CA HIS A 6 -8.32 -0.53 3.98
C HIS A 6 -7.19 0.49 3.94
N MET A 7 -7.03 1.16 2.80
CA MET A 7 -5.97 2.12 2.56
C MET A 7 -6.56 3.50 2.27
N TRP A 8 -5.94 4.53 2.85
CA TRP A 8 -6.21 5.93 2.56
C TRP A 8 -4.95 6.55 1.98
N LEU A 9 -5.08 7.19 0.82
CA LEU A 9 -4.01 7.90 0.16
C LEU A 9 -4.34 9.38 0.12
N LYS A 10 -3.30 10.20 0.17
CA LYS A 10 -3.39 11.63 -0.06
C LYS A 10 -2.51 12.01 -1.24
N ASP A 11 -2.95 13.01 -1.99
CA ASP A 11 -2.08 13.67 -2.94
C ASP A 11 -1.04 14.56 -2.23
N ASP A 12 -0.16 15.17 -3.01
CA ASP A 12 0.87 16.09 -2.52
C ASP A 12 0.29 17.38 -1.91
N GLY A 13 -0.94 17.76 -2.29
CA GLY A 13 -1.72 18.84 -1.68
C GLY A 13 -2.43 18.46 -0.37
N GLY A 14 -2.34 17.19 0.05
CA GLY A 14 -2.99 16.67 1.25
C GLY A 14 -4.48 16.35 1.09
N ALA A 15 -5.02 16.44 -0.12
CA ALA A 15 -6.39 16.02 -0.44
C ALA A 15 -6.48 14.50 -0.52
N ASP A 16 -7.62 13.96 -0.09
CA ASP A 16 -7.82 12.52 -0.04
C ASP A 16 -8.09 11.94 -1.44
N ILE A 17 -7.33 10.90 -1.81
CA ILE A 17 -7.59 10.05 -2.97
C ILE A 17 -8.57 8.96 -2.52
N LYS A 18 -9.85 9.12 -2.90
CA LYS A 18 -10.94 8.24 -2.44
C LYS A 18 -11.04 6.95 -3.24
N GLY A 19 -11.14 5.83 -2.54
CA GLY A 19 -11.63 4.54 -3.07
C GLY A 19 -13.15 4.44 -2.99
N SER A 20 -13.71 3.29 -3.36
CA SER A 20 -15.17 3.09 -3.40
C SER A 20 -15.77 2.41 -2.17
N SER A 21 -15.01 2.17 -1.10
CA SER A 21 -15.55 1.45 0.06
C SER A 21 -16.70 2.25 0.70
N THR A 22 -17.81 1.56 0.98
CA THR A 22 -18.97 2.10 1.71
C THR A 22 -19.15 1.41 3.07
N VAL A 23 -18.10 0.72 3.55
CA VAL A 23 -18.11 0.06 4.86
C VAL A 23 -18.16 1.12 5.94
N GLN A 24 -19.05 0.92 6.93
CA GLN A 24 -19.20 1.83 8.06
C GLN A 24 -17.85 2.09 8.75
N ASP A 25 -17.58 3.37 9.01
CA ASP A 25 -16.34 3.89 9.61
C ASP A 25 -15.08 3.71 8.73
N ARG A 26 -15.24 3.30 7.46
CA ARG A 26 -14.16 3.09 6.48
C ARG A 26 -14.50 3.65 5.11
N GLU A 27 -15.45 4.58 5.04
CA GLU A 27 -15.96 5.13 3.79
C GLU A 27 -14.86 5.85 3.01
N GLY A 28 -14.88 5.66 1.68
CA GLY A 28 -13.91 6.27 0.78
C GLY A 28 -12.50 5.70 0.87
N SER A 29 -12.28 4.62 1.62
CA SER A 29 -11.04 3.86 1.58
C SER A 29 -10.93 2.97 0.34
N ILE A 30 -9.71 2.59 0.01
CA ILE A 30 -9.40 1.62 -1.04
C ILE A 30 -9.29 0.23 -0.39
N GLU A 31 -10.05 -0.73 -0.88
CA GLU A 31 -10.00 -2.12 -0.41
C GLU A 31 -8.90 -2.89 -1.14
N LEU A 32 -7.92 -3.37 -0.37
CA LEU A 32 -6.80 -4.15 -0.87
C LEU A 32 -7.07 -5.65 -0.69
N ILE A 33 -6.91 -6.39 -1.79
CA ILE A 33 -7.08 -7.85 -1.84
C ILE A 33 -5.75 -8.59 -1.74
N SER A 34 -4.63 -7.91 -2.00
CA SER A 34 -3.28 -8.43 -1.80
C SER A 34 -2.30 -7.29 -1.54
N PHE A 35 -1.27 -7.56 -0.73
CA PHE A 35 -0.20 -6.63 -0.39
C PHE A 35 1.14 -7.38 -0.21
N GLY A 36 2.19 -6.87 -0.84
CA GLY A 36 3.57 -7.33 -0.73
C GLY A 36 4.50 -6.18 -0.31
N HIS A 37 5.40 -6.45 0.65
CA HIS A 37 6.39 -5.49 1.14
C HIS A 37 7.75 -6.17 1.35
N GLY A 38 8.77 -5.69 0.63
CA GLY A 38 10.13 -6.19 0.76
C GLY A 38 10.99 -5.36 1.72
N VAL A 39 11.61 -6.01 2.71
CA VAL A 39 12.69 -5.45 3.53
C VAL A 39 13.78 -6.47 3.71
N ASN A 40 15.02 -6.09 3.45
CA ASN A 40 16.18 -6.97 3.54
C ASN A 40 17.28 -6.36 4.41
N LEU A 41 17.96 -7.16 5.22
CA LEU A 41 19.18 -6.77 5.91
C LEU A 41 20.37 -7.43 5.20
N PRO A 42 21.35 -6.65 4.72
CA PRO A 42 22.52 -7.23 4.07
C PRO A 42 23.32 -8.02 5.10
N VAL A 43 23.67 -9.25 4.74
CA VAL A 43 24.47 -10.17 5.58
C VAL A 43 25.72 -10.62 4.84
N ASP A 44 26.78 -10.84 5.59
CA ASP A 44 28.00 -11.47 5.09
C ASP A 44 27.75 -12.95 4.76
N ASN A 45 28.21 -13.41 3.60
CA ASN A 45 27.92 -14.76 3.14
C ASN A 45 28.73 -15.85 3.88
N ALA A 46 29.85 -15.49 4.51
CA ALA A 46 30.71 -16.46 5.20
C ALA A 46 30.25 -16.71 6.66
N ASN A 47 29.66 -15.71 7.32
CA ASN A 47 29.29 -15.82 8.73
C ASN A 47 27.87 -15.33 9.09
N GLY A 48 27.10 -14.79 8.14
CA GLY A 48 25.73 -14.33 8.36
C GLY A 48 25.61 -13.04 9.17
N ARG A 49 26.72 -12.36 9.48
CA ARG A 49 26.70 -11.10 10.25
C ARG A 49 26.12 -9.98 9.40
N ILE A 50 25.29 -9.14 10.02
CA ILE A 50 24.72 -7.95 9.38
C ILE A 50 25.86 -6.99 9.01
N THR A 51 25.92 -6.59 7.74
CA THR A 51 26.99 -5.75 7.19
C THR A 51 26.59 -4.30 6.95
N GLY A 52 25.30 -3.96 7.12
CA GLY A 52 24.83 -2.61 6.86
C GLY A 52 23.39 -2.36 7.29
N ALA A 53 22.90 -1.17 6.94
CA ALA A 53 21.52 -0.80 7.16
C ALA A 53 20.57 -1.60 6.26
N ARG A 54 19.30 -1.70 6.69
CA ARG A 54 18.24 -2.34 5.90
C ARG A 54 18.06 -1.69 4.53
N ILE A 55 17.78 -2.52 3.54
CA ILE A 55 17.44 -2.14 2.17
C ILE A 55 15.92 -2.33 2.02
N ARG A 56 15.26 -1.36 1.38
CA ARG A 56 13.84 -1.44 1.06
C ARG A 56 13.68 -2.02 -0.35
N GLY A 57 12.89 -3.08 -0.46
CA GLY A 57 12.43 -3.61 -1.74
C GLY A 57 11.14 -2.93 -2.18
N ASP A 58 10.56 -3.48 -3.25
CA ASP A 58 9.35 -2.94 -3.86
C ASP A 58 8.13 -3.10 -2.94
N HIS A 59 7.13 -2.25 -3.18
CA HIS A 59 5.80 -2.37 -2.60
C HIS A 59 4.82 -2.70 -3.71
N GLU A 60 4.06 -3.77 -3.53
CA GLU A 60 3.04 -4.20 -4.47
C GLU A 60 1.70 -4.25 -3.75
N ALA A 61 0.70 -3.58 -4.29
CA ALA A 61 -0.65 -3.60 -3.73
C ALA A 61 -1.64 -3.85 -4.87
N MET A 62 -2.51 -4.85 -4.69
CA MET A 62 -3.63 -5.11 -5.60
C MET A 62 -4.91 -4.66 -4.92
N ALA A 63 -5.55 -3.65 -5.50
CA ALA A 63 -6.88 -3.22 -5.09
C ALA A 63 -7.94 -4.08 -5.79
N ALA A 64 -9.07 -4.34 -5.11
CA ALA A 64 -10.27 -4.75 -5.81
C ALA A 64 -10.66 -3.64 -6.81
N LEU A 65 -11.10 -3.98 -8.02
CA LEU A 65 -11.51 -3.02 -9.06
C LEU A 65 -12.53 -2.03 -8.46
N SER A 66 -12.09 -0.82 -8.09
CA SER A 66 -12.89 0.12 -7.29
C SER A 66 -12.67 1.59 -7.63
N THR A 67 -11.98 1.92 -8.73
CA THR A 67 -11.86 3.33 -9.15
C THR A 67 -13.06 3.74 -10.00
N ASN A 68 -13.90 4.61 -9.45
CA ASN A 68 -14.64 5.57 -10.25
C ASN A 68 -13.62 6.59 -10.77
N LYS A 69 -13.18 6.43 -12.03
CA LYS A 69 -12.19 7.30 -12.67
C LYS A 69 -12.85 8.65 -13.00
N ALA A 70 -13.04 9.49 -11.99
CA ALA A 70 -13.37 10.91 -12.17
C ALA A 70 -12.14 11.75 -11.82
N HIS A 71 -11.09 11.65 -12.64
CA HIS A 71 -10.11 12.74 -12.73
C HIS A 71 -10.74 13.82 -13.62
N SER A 72 -11.55 14.67 -12.99
CA SER A 72 -12.15 15.86 -13.60
C SER A 72 -11.08 16.93 -13.75
N GLU A 73 -10.67 17.14 -15.01
CA GLU A 73 -10.13 18.36 -15.63
C GLU A 73 -9.52 19.43 -14.71
N ARG A 74 -8.20 19.52 -14.75
CA ARG A 74 -7.48 20.79 -14.94
C ARG A 74 -6.38 20.60 -15.98
#